data_AF-U5EZ90-F1
#
_entry.id   AF-U5EZ90-F1
#
_cell.length_a   1.000
_cell.length_b   1.000
_cell.length_c   1.000
_cell.angle_alpha   90.00
_cell.angle_beta   90.00
_cell.angle_gamma   90.00
#
_symmetry.space_group_name_H-M   'P 1'
#
loop_
_entity.id
_entity.type
_entity.pdbx_description
1 polymer ?
#
loop_
_entity_poly.entity_id
_entity_poly.type
_entity_poly.pdbx_seq_one_letter_code
_entity_poly.pdbx_strand_id
1 'polypeptide(L)'
;MVFEDDKFINKSSNDEYKRLTANYEYKSEKFHCQKKDYSKQFAYIYASRLNAMYMLLSESIRKKWSDKYPIKKLCDLREENPEKCVIIGTLFKHQELKPSILREISEENQLAPQPPRSHYTDDSDILILEDELQRIRLFGKIDVHSLVTGIVCAVLGYENGDGRFDVEEYIFYESGPQKSLKVLDESPLLVLISGLNQATQNDISMSMELFQQWIFGNIDGFGQSRDWSAASVVRIIIAGNSIKSSCDIRSQKSHRLTETSDALDAVKSLDTFISGLTKSIFVDLMPGEFDPSNHMWPQQAMHNCMFPKSSPSKNFQSVTNPYICKIADRFVMGSSGQNIHDIGRYSNIMNPMDALKATLKWSHIAPTSPDTLPCYPYYDKDPFIIDECPHVYFAGNVAEFQTELYEGGSGNKTRLICIPSFSEKQIVAVVNLRTLECEKICFK
;
A
#
# COMPACT_ATOMS: atom_id res chain seq x y z
N MET A 1 -32.60 -0.86 -8.06
CA MET A 1 -33.28 -1.02 -9.36
C MET A 1 -32.96 -2.42 -9.84
N VAL A 2 -33.98 -3.25 -9.92
CA VAL A 2 -33.89 -4.62 -10.44
C VAL A 2 -33.95 -4.49 -11.95
N PHE A 3 -32.91 -4.90 -12.66
CA PHE A 3 -32.93 -4.95 -14.12
C PHE A 3 -33.71 -6.20 -14.57
N GLU A 4 -34.66 -5.99 -15.49
CA GLU A 4 -35.57 -7.01 -16.03
C GLU A 4 -34.84 -8.05 -16.90
N ASP A 5 -35.15 -9.33 -16.64
CA ASP A 5 -35.06 -10.51 -17.50
C ASP A 5 -34.04 -10.52 -18.65
N ASP A 6 -32.84 -11.04 -18.32
CA ASP A 6 -31.83 -11.47 -19.29
C ASP A 6 -32.40 -12.58 -20.20
N LYS A 7 -32.72 -12.22 -21.44
CA LYS A 7 -32.95 -13.19 -22.51
C LYS A 7 -31.67 -13.95 -22.81
N PHE A 8 -31.65 -15.20 -22.37
CA PHE A 8 -30.71 -16.25 -22.74
C PHE A 8 -30.37 -16.21 -24.24
N ILE A 9 -29.12 -15.86 -24.55
CA ILE A 9 -28.51 -16.19 -25.84
C ILE A 9 -27.67 -17.45 -25.62
N ASN A 10 -28.21 -18.60 -26.00
CA ASN A 10 -27.43 -19.78 -26.35
C ASN A 10 -26.45 -19.37 -27.47
N LYS A 11 -25.18 -19.11 -27.13
CA LYS A 11 -24.13 -18.91 -28.14
C LYS A 11 -23.48 -20.24 -28.49
N SER A 12 -23.35 -20.48 -29.79
CA SER A 12 -22.68 -21.62 -30.41
C SER A 12 -21.20 -21.69 -30.04
N SER A 13 -20.69 -22.91 -29.90
CA SER A 13 -19.35 -23.29 -29.44
C SER A 13 -18.17 -22.94 -30.36
N ASN A 14 -18.29 -21.94 -31.24
CA ASN A 14 -17.28 -21.59 -32.26
C ASN A 14 -17.01 -20.07 -32.39
N ASP A 15 -17.50 -19.24 -31.48
CA ASP A 15 -17.21 -17.80 -31.51
C ASP A 15 -15.80 -17.53 -30.95
N GLU A 16 -14.89 -17.00 -31.77
CA GLU A 16 -13.62 -16.45 -31.29
C GLU A 16 -13.89 -15.25 -30.36
N TYR A 17 -13.58 -15.39 -29.07
CA TYR A 17 -13.74 -14.30 -28.10
C TYR A 17 -12.65 -13.24 -28.30
N LYS A 18 -13.07 -12.01 -28.63
CA LYS A 18 -12.16 -10.85 -28.64
C LYS A 18 -12.00 -10.28 -27.23
N ARG A 19 -10.76 -10.18 -26.75
CA ARG A 19 -10.45 -9.57 -25.46
C ARG A 19 -10.83 -8.09 -25.44
N LEU A 20 -11.39 -7.65 -24.32
CA LEU A 20 -11.73 -6.25 -24.09
C LEU A 20 -10.47 -5.37 -23.98
N THR A 21 -10.57 -4.14 -24.48
CA THR A 21 -9.49 -3.15 -24.37
C THR A 21 -9.96 -1.95 -23.56
N ALA A 22 -9.11 -1.47 -22.67
CA ALA A 22 -9.37 -0.27 -21.87
C ALA A 22 -8.22 0.73 -21.99
N ASN A 23 -8.54 2.02 -21.90
CA ASN A 23 -7.54 3.08 -21.82
C ASN A 23 -6.68 2.90 -20.56
N TYR A 24 -5.38 3.12 -20.71
CA TYR A 24 -4.39 3.02 -19.65
C TYR A 24 -3.56 4.29 -19.57
N GLU A 25 -3.32 4.79 -18.36
CA GLU A 25 -2.45 5.93 -18.09
C GLU A 25 -1.55 5.59 -16.90
N TYR A 26 -0.23 5.61 -17.09
CA TYR A 26 0.73 5.51 -15.99
C TYR A 26 0.67 6.79 -15.14
N LYS A 27 0.73 6.65 -13.81
CA LYS A 27 0.61 7.78 -12.85
C LYS A 27 1.60 7.71 -11.68
N SER A 28 2.67 6.93 -11.84
CA SER A 28 3.66 6.70 -10.78
C SER A 28 4.96 7.48 -10.98
N GLU A 29 4.94 8.54 -11.78
CA GLU A 29 6.12 9.36 -12.07
C GLU A 29 6.75 9.93 -10.80
N LYS A 30 5.92 10.23 -9.79
CA LYS A 30 6.37 10.73 -8.48
C LYS A 30 7.20 9.72 -7.67
N PHE A 31 7.15 8.43 -8.01
CA PHE A 31 7.92 7.39 -7.36
C PHE A 31 9.24 7.07 -8.06
N HIS A 32 9.50 7.66 -9.24
CA HIS A 32 10.79 7.50 -9.90
C HIS A 32 11.86 8.38 -9.25
N CYS A 33 12.93 7.74 -8.78
CA CYS A 33 14.07 8.48 -8.23
C CYS A 33 14.90 9.08 -9.37
N GLN A 34 14.73 10.39 -9.64
CA GLN A 34 15.44 11.08 -10.73
C GLN A 34 16.93 11.30 -10.43
N LYS A 35 17.28 11.65 -9.18
CA LYS A 35 18.66 11.81 -8.71
C LYS A 35 18.79 11.13 -7.35
N LYS A 36 19.78 10.25 -7.20
CA LYS A 36 20.07 9.54 -5.95
C LYS A 36 21.09 10.36 -5.14
N ASP A 37 20.60 11.30 -4.35
CA ASP A 37 21.39 12.07 -3.39
C ASP A 37 21.08 11.62 -1.96
N TYR A 38 21.99 10.82 -1.40
CA TYR A 38 21.89 10.32 -0.03
C TYR A 38 22.59 11.21 1.00
N SER A 39 23.10 12.39 0.60
CA SER A 39 23.75 13.31 1.54
C SER A 39 22.75 14.08 2.40
N LYS A 40 21.45 13.98 2.10
CA LYS A 40 20.38 14.70 2.79
C LYS A 40 19.93 13.95 4.04
N GLN A 41 19.54 14.71 5.06
CA GLN A 41 19.00 14.16 6.31
C GLN A 41 17.47 14.00 6.23
N PHE A 42 16.93 13.09 7.04
CA PHE A 42 15.49 12.79 7.06
C PHE A 42 14.61 13.92 7.62
N ALA A 43 15.16 14.92 8.32
CA ALA A 43 14.35 16.04 8.83
C ALA A 43 13.55 16.77 7.72
N TYR A 44 14.10 16.85 6.51
CA TYR A 44 13.45 17.52 5.38
C TYR A 44 12.16 16.82 4.91
N ILE A 45 12.05 15.49 5.04
CA ILE A 45 10.83 14.79 4.64
C ILE A 45 9.67 15.12 5.58
N TYR A 46 9.94 15.18 6.89
CA TYR A 46 8.94 15.56 7.90
C TYR A 46 8.51 17.02 7.74
N ALA A 47 9.45 17.93 7.50
CA ALA A 47 9.14 19.33 7.22
C ALA A 47 8.28 19.47 5.95
N SER A 48 8.64 18.79 4.87
CA SER A 48 7.87 18.79 3.62
C SER A 48 6.46 18.21 3.80
N ARG A 49 6.35 17.13 4.58
CA ARG A 49 5.08 16.47 4.91
C ARG A 49 4.19 17.39 5.74
N LEU A 50 4.72 17.98 6.80
CA LEU A 50 3.98 18.90 7.67
C LEU A 50 3.48 20.11 6.87
N ASN A 51 4.34 20.73 6.05
CA ASN A 51 3.95 21.88 5.21
C ASN A 51 2.83 21.56 4.23
N ALA A 52 2.93 20.42 3.52
CA ALA A 52 1.89 20.01 2.58
C ALA A 52 0.56 19.73 3.31
N MET A 53 0.60 19.00 4.43
CA MET A 53 -0.58 18.64 5.20
C MET A 53 -1.18 19.83 5.95
N TYR A 54 -0.39 20.82 6.35
CA TYR A 54 -0.87 22.05 6.99
C TYR A 54 -1.86 22.79 6.08
N MET A 55 -1.52 22.94 4.80
CA MET A 55 -2.39 23.58 3.82
C MET A 55 -3.70 22.80 3.63
N LEU A 56 -3.62 21.48 3.55
CA LEU A 56 -4.77 20.59 3.36
C LEU A 56 -5.70 20.54 4.59
N LEU A 57 -5.12 20.40 5.79
CA LEU A 57 -5.86 20.35 7.05
C LEU A 57 -6.50 21.69 7.41
N SER A 58 -5.88 22.82 7.05
CA SER A 58 -6.44 24.15 7.31
C SER A 58 -7.84 24.33 6.71
N GLU A 59 -8.10 23.76 5.53
CA GLU A 59 -9.44 23.74 4.94
C GLU A 59 -10.41 22.82 5.68
N SER A 60 -9.96 21.63 6.08
CA SER A 60 -10.77 20.66 6.84
C SER A 60 -11.15 21.20 8.23
N ILE A 61 -10.23 21.91 8.89
CA ILE A 61 -10.48 22.61 10.16
C ILE A 61 -11.60 23.63 10.01
N ARG A 62 -11.51 24.51 9.01
CA ARG A 62 -12.55 25.51 8.73
C ARG A 62 -13.91 24.87 8.45
N LYS A 63 -13.95 23.71 7.79
CA LYS A 63 -15.21 22.98 7.54
C LYS A 63 -15.82 22.39 8.81
N LYS A 64 -14.99 21.84 9.72
CA LYS A 64 -15.49 21.14 10.92
C LYS A 64 -15.75 22.08 12.09
N TRP A 65 -14.84 23.01 12.35
CA TRP A 65 -14.88 23.88 13.54
C TRP A 65 -15.10 25.36 13.20
N SER A 66 -15.24 25.72 11.91
CA SER A 66 -15.38 27.11 11.46
C SER A 66 -14.24 27.99 11.99
N ASP A 67 -14.52 29.24 12.35
CA ASP A 67 -13.57 30.16 12.97
C ASP A 67 -13.71 30.19 14.51
N LYS A 68 -14.25 29.12 15.11
CA LYS A 68 -14.52 29.07 16.55
C LYS A 68 -13.26 28.99 17.41
N TYR A 69 -12.22 28.34 16.90
CA TYR A 69 -10.97 28.09 17.61
C TYR A 69 -9.78 28.55 16.77
N PRO A 70 -8.82 29.31 17.34
CA PRO A 70 -7.63 29.73 16.61
C PRO A 70 -6.72 28.54 16.32
N ILE A 71 -6.14 28.52 15.13
CA ILE A 71 -5.01 27.63 14.80
C ILE A 71 -3.75 28.29 15.34
N LYS A 72 -3.06 27.63 16.27
CA LYS A 72 -1.84 28.13 16.91
C LYS A 72 -0.65 27.20 16.64
N LYS A 73 0.55 27.76 16.65
CA LYS A 73 1.78 26.96 16.76
C LYS A 73 2.00 26.54 18.21
N LEU A 74 2.80 25.51 18.43
CA LEU A 74 3.13 25.05 19.79
C LEU A 74 3.79 26.14 20.64
N CYS A 75 4.63 26.99 20.04
CA CYS A 75 5.31 28.09 20.74
C CYS A 75 4.38 29.22 21.20
N ASP A 76 3.15 29.28 20.69
CA ASP A 76 2.17 30.31 21.02
C ASP A 76 1.24 29.90 22.17
N LEU A 77 1.42 28.68 22.70
CA LEU A 77 0.70 28.21 23.87
C LEU A 77 1.16 28.99 25.11
N ARG A 78 0.19 29.32 25.98
CA ARG A 78 0.43 30.11 27.19
C ARG A 78 -0.15 29.35 28.37
N GLU A 79 0.73 28.89 29.25
CA GLU A 79 0.36 28.16 30.48
C GLU A 79 -0.56 28.98 31.40
N GLU A 80 -0.34 30.30 31.47
CA GLU A 80 -1.07 31.19 32.40
C GLU A 80 -2.54 31.44 32.01
N ASN A 81 -2.90 31.22 30.74
CA ASN A 81 -4.29 31.36 30.27
C ASN A 81 -4.59 30.33 29.18
N PRO A 82 -4.91 29.09 29.56
CA PRO A 82 -5.14 28.01 28.62
C PRO A 82 -6.41 28.29 27.80
N GLU A 83 -6.20 28.65 26.54
CA GLU A 83 -7.26 28.84 25.55
C GLU A 83 -7.41 27.57 24.72
N LYS A 84 -8.65 27.20 24.41
CA LYS A 84 -8.92 26.13 23.45
C LYS A 84 -8.43 26.53 22.07
N CYS A 85 -7.54 25.74 21.50
CA CYS A 85 -6.94 26.00 20.21
C CYS A 85 -6.76 24.71 19.41
N VAL A 86 -6.51 24.89 18.11
CA VAL A 86 -6.20 23.82 17.18
C VAL A 86 -4.71 23.85 16.88
N ILE A 87 -4.07 22.69 16.97
CA ILE A 87 -2.65 22.53 16.65
C ILE A 87 -2.53 21.48 15.55
N ILE A 88 -1.78 21.83 14.50
CA ILE A 88 -1.43 20.90 13.42
C ILE A 88 0.01 20.46 13.65
N GLY A 89 0.25 19.16 13.69
CA GLY A 89 1.58 18.63 13.90
C GLY A 89 1.73 17.19 13.43
N THR A 90 2.96 16.72 13.45
CA THR A 90 3.32 15.33 13.16
C THR A 90 3.31 14.52 14.45
N LEU A 91 2.63 13.40 14.46
CA LEU A 91 2.62 12.47 15.58
C LEU A 91 3.93 11.69 15.62
N PHE A 92 4.56 11.69 16.78
CA PHE A 92 5.65 10.80 17.14
C PHE A 92 5.18 9.88 18.25
N LYS A 93 5.20 8.57 18.00
CA LYS A 93 4.87 7.55 19.01
C LYS A 93 6.16 7.06 19.64
N HIS A 94 6.33 7.36 20.91
CA HIS A 94 7.44 6.82 21.69
C HIS A 94 7.03 5.46 22.22
N GLN A 95 7.80 4.43 21.85
CA GLN A 95 7.53 3.04 22.19
C GLN A 95 8.75 2.44 22.89
N GLU A 96 8.57 1.92 24.09
CA GLU A 96 9.65 1.35 24.91
C GLU A 96 10.29 0.12 24.26
N LEU A 97 9.45 -0.69 23.59
CA LEU A 97 9.84 -1.97 23.01
C LEU A 97 10.43 -1.84 21.60
N LYS A 98 10.33 -0.67 20.98
CA LYS A 98 10.83 -0.44 19.61
C LYS A 98 12.36 -0.63 19.57
N PRO A 99 12.88 -1.36 18.55
CA PRO A 99 14.31 -1.64 18.46
C PRO A 99 15.09 -0.35 18.28
N SER A 100 16.25 -0.29 18.93
CA SER A 100 17.17 0.83 18.83
C SER A 100 18.53 0.32 18.43
N ILE A 101 19.01 0.79 17.26
CA ILE A 101 20.34 0.44 16.73
C ILE A 101 21.43 0.79 17.76
N LEU A 102 21.26 1.88 18.52
CA LEU A 102 22.22 2.27 19.55
C LEU A 102 22.23 1.31 20.74
N ARG A 103 21.07 0.80 21.16
CA ARG A 103 20.98 -0.24 22.19
C ARG A 103 21.60 -1.54 21.67
N GLU A 104 21.28 -1.93 20.43
CA GLU A 104 21.82 -3.12 19.80
C GLU A 104 23.36 -3.07 19.69
N ILE A 105 23.95 -2.00 19.18
CA ILE A 105 25.41 -1.83 19.10
C ILE A 105 26.05 -1.80 20.51
N SER A 106 25.38 -1.19 21.49
CA SER A 106 25.87 -1.18 22.87
C SER A 106 25.84 -2.57 23.51
N GLU A 107 24.82 -3.37 23.20
CA GLU A 107 24.58 -4.71 23.72
C GLU A 107 25.35 -5.80 22.97
N GLU A 108 25.65 -5.65 21.67
CA GLU A 108 26.48 -6.57 20.87
C GLU A 108 27.89 -6.74 21.47
N ASN A 109 28.34 -5.78 22.28
CA ASN A 109 29.58 -5.91 23.03
C ASN A 109 29.48 -6.84 24.26
N GLN A 110 28.29 -7.27 24.70
CA GLN A 110 28.07 -8.02 25.95
C GLN A 110 26.89 -9.03 25.99
N LEU A 111 26.01 -9.14 24.98
CA LEU A 111 24.83 -10.02 24.98
C LEU A 111 24.58 -10.73 23.64
N ALA A 112 23.91 -11.89 23.72
CA ALA A 112 23.39 -12.60 22.55
C ALA A 112 22.18 -11.83 21.95
N PRO A 113 22.02 -11.81 20.61
CA PRO A 113 20.95 -11.09 19.95
C PRO A 113 19.58 -11.56 20.46
N GLN A 114 18.74 -10.61 20.87
CA GLN A 114 17.36 -10.87 21.25
C GLN A 114 16.57 -11.34 20.03
N PRO A 115 15.61 -12.28 20.19
CA PRO A 115 14.76 -12.68 19.08
C PRO A 115 13.95 -11.48 18.58
N PRO A 116 13.85 -11.27 17.25
CA PRO A 116 13.06 -10.18 16.69
C PRO A 116 11.60 -10.34 17.11
N ARG A 117 11.02 -9.27 17.67
CA ARG A 117 9.61 -9.26 18.07
C ARG A 117 8.73 -9.06 16.85
N SER A 118 7.55 -9.68 16.88
CA SER A 118 6.54 -9.47 15.84
C SER A 118 5.76 -8.17 16.04
N HIS A 119 5.65 -7.68 17.28
CA HIS A 119 4.93 -6.47 17.66
C HIS A 119 5.74 -5.68 18.71
N TYR A 120 5.64 -4.36 18.64
CA TYR A 120 6.41 -3.41 19.46
C TYR A 120 5.52 -2.46 20.27
N THR A 121 4.22 -2.70 20.33
CA THR A 121 3.30 -1.92 21.15
C THR A 121 3.34 -2.32 22.62
N ASP A 122 3.22 -1.34 23.50
CA ASP A 122 3.13 -1.53 24.95
C ASP A 122 2.13 -0.51 25.56
N ASP A 123 1.51 -0.84 26.69
CA ASP A 123 0.56 0.05 27.39
C ASP A 123 1.23 1.33 27.92
N SER A 124 2.56 1.35 28.02
CA SER A 124 3.36 2.53 28.37
C SER A 124 3.68 3.45 27.19
N ASP A 125 3.28 3.10 25.97
CA ASP A 125 3.50 3.92 24.78
C ASP A 125 2.86 5.31 24.96
N ILE A 126 3.56 6.36 24.49
CA ILE A 126 3.05 7.74 24.56
C ILE A 126 3.03 8.40 23.17
N LEU A 127 2.04 9.26 22.95
CA LEU A 127 1.98 10.13 21.77
C LEU A 127 2.52 11.52 22.07
N ILE A 128 3.37 11.99 21.16
CA ILE A 128 3.95 13.31 21.17
C ILE A 128 3.56 13.98 19.85
N LEU A 129 3.07 15.22 19.92
CA LEU A 129 2.83 16.05 18.74
C LEU A 129 4.04 16.94 18.53
N GLU A 130 4.61 16.91 17.33
CA GLU A 130 5.75 17.71 16.92
C GLU A 130 5.33 18.74 15.87
N ASP A 131 5.71 20.00 16.10
CA ASP A 131 5.68 21.10 15.13
C ASP A 131 7.12 21.39 14.69
N GLU A 132 7.34 22.43 13.89
CA GLU A 132 8.66 22.85 13.39
C GLU A 132 9.69 23.14 14.50
N LEU A 133 9.23 23.60 15.67
CA LEU A 133 10.08 24.15 16.74
C LEU A 133 10.02 23.38 18.06
N GLN A 134 8.89 22.73 18.36
CA GLN A 134 8.60 22.21 19.69
C GLN A 134 7.82 20.90 19.61
N ARG A 135 7.75 20.23 20.76
CA ARG A 135 7.02 18.98 20.94
C ARG A 135 6.21 19.03 22.23
N ILE A 136 5.01 18.47 22.22
CA ILE A 136 4.14 18.39 23.40
C ILE A 136 3.53 16.99 23.51
N ARG A 137 3.35 16.49 24.74
CA ARG A 137 2.73 15.18 24.96
C ARG A 137 1.21 15.29 24.84
N LEU A 138 0.58 14.34 24.16
CA LEU A 138 -0.86 14.29 23.99
C LEU A 138 -1.51 13.39 25.03
N PHE A 139 -2.65 13.84 25.59
CA PHE A 139 -3.50 13.10 26.51
C PHE A 139 -4.97 13.28 26.12
N GLY A 140 -5.88 12.58 26.79
CA GLY A 140 -7.33 12.76 26.61
C GLY A 140 -7.91 11.81 25.56
N LYS A 141 -8.79 12.33 24.69
CA LYS A 141 -9.57 11.55 23.72
C LYS A 141 -8.79 11.26 22.44
N ILE A 142 -7.63 10.61 22.58
CA ILE A 142 -6.82 10.13 21.46
C ILE A 142 -6.31 8.73 21.78
N ASP A 143 -6.52 7.80 20.86
CA ASP A 143 -6.09 6.41 21.05
C ASP A 143 -4.66 6.22 20.56
N VAL A 144 -3.74 6.03 21.52
CA VAL A 144 -2.31 5.83 21.27
C VAL A 144 -2.04 4.57 20.44
N HIS A 145 -2.83 3.52 20.65
CA HIS A 145 -2.54 2.22 20.08
C HIS A 145 -3.04 2.08 18.63
N SER A 146 -4.02 2.86 18.19
CA SER A 146 -4.46 2.90 16.79
C SER A 146 -3.68 3.89 15.91
N LEU A 147 -2.63 4.52 16.44
CA LEU A 147 -1.81 5.49 15.71
C LEU A 147 -0.35 5.04 15.63
N VAL A 148 0.33 5.53 14.60
CA VAL A 148 1.75 5.27 14.33
C VAL A 148 2.51 6.59 14.12
N THR A 149 3.83 6.54 14.26
CA THR A 149 4.71 7.69 13.99
C THR A 149 4.57 8.17 12.55
N GLY A 150 4.65 9.49 12.37
CA GLY A 150 4.73 10.18 11.08
C GLY A 150 3.39 10.61 10.48
N ILE A 151 2.26 10.29 11.13
CA ILE A 151 0.94 10.81 10.76
C ILE A 151 0.86 12.30 11.07
N VAL A 152 0.34 13.11 10.15
CA VAL A 152 0.01 14.52 10.43
C VAL A 152 -1.48 14.65 10.72
N CYS A 153 -1.82 15.28 11.83
CA CYS A 153 -3.20 15.51 12.24
C CYS A 153 -3.39 16.91 12.84
N ALA A 154 -4.66 17.31 12.96
CA ALA A 154 -5.04 18.50 13.71
C ALA A 154 -5.74 18.07 15.00
N VAL A 155 -5.23 18.52 16.14
CA VAL A 155 -5.80 18.26 17.47
C VAL A 155 -6.45 19.53 18.01
N LEU A 156 -7.65 19.40 18.57
CA LEU A 156 -8.36 20.45 19.30
C LEU A 156 -8.29 20.14 20.79
N GLY A 157 -7.86 21.12 21.56
CA GLY A 157 -7.67 20.95 22.99
C GLY A 157 -7.11 22.19 23.65
N TYR A 158 -6.49 22.01 24.80
CA TYR A 158 -5.83 23.07 25.55
C TYR A 158 -4.61 22.51 26.29
N GLU A 159 -3.68 23.39 26.61
CA GLU A 159 -2.51 23.04 27.43
C GLU A 159 -2.90 22.99 28.91
N ASN A 160 -2.61 21.87 29.56
CA ASN A 160 -2.57 21.77 31.01
C ASN A 160 -1.12 22.05 31.42
N GLY A 161 -0.88 23.01 32.32
CA GLY A 161 0.44 23.57 32.70
C GLY A 161 1.52 22.60 33.22
N ASP A 162 1.34 21.29 33.04
CA ASP A 162 2.35 20.25 33.22
C ASP A 162 3.08 19.90 31.89
N GLY A 163 3.03 20.77 30.88
CA GLY A 163 3.58 20.50 29.54
C GLY A 163 2.84 19.39 28.78
N ARG A 164 1.52 19.29 29.01
CA ARG A 164 0.63 18.28 28.43
C ARG A 164 -0.50 18.95 27.67
N PHE A 165 -0.81 18.43 26.48
CA PHE A 165 -1.96 18.89 25.70
C PHE A 165 -3.12 17.92 25.85
N ASP A 166 -4.24 18.40 26.39
CA ASP A 166 -5.45 17.59 26.59
C ASP A 166 -6.33 17.66 25.34
N VAL A 167 -6.41 16.54 24.61
CA VAL A 167 -7.11 16.43 23.34
C VAL A 167 -8.59 16.15 23.61
N GLU A 168 -9.46 17.03 23.15
CA GLU A 168 -10.91 16.81 23.16
C GLU A 168 -11.39 16.14 21.87
N GLU A 169 -10.83 16.58 20.74
CA GLU A 169 -11.13 16.05 19.41
C GLU A 169 -9.89 16.15 18.52
N TYR A 170 -9.84 15.32 17.48
CA TYR A 170 -8.82 15.42 16.45
C TYR A 170 -9.43 15.11 15.08
N ILE A 171 -8.74 15.53 14.02
CA ILE A 171 -9.08 15.20 12.64
C ILE A 171 -7.85 14.88 11.82
N PHE A 172 -8.05 14.01 10.83
CA PHE A 172 -7.14 13.80 9.72
C PHE A 172 -7.69 14.49 8.47
N TYR A 173 -6.86 14.61 7.43
CA TYR A 173 -7.31 15.16 6.15
C TYR A 173 -8.31 14.22 5.44
N GLU A 174 -8.20 12.90 5.68
CA GLU A 174 -9.07 11.84 5.15
C GLU A 174 -9.27 11.84 3.64
N SER A 175 -8.22 11.45 2.91
CA SER A 175 -8.18 11.27 1.45
C SER A 175 -8.57 12.51 0.64
N GLY A 176 -7.73 12.87 -0.32
CA GLY A 176 -7.98 14.03 -1.19
C GLY A 176 -9.28 13.93 -2.04
N PRO A 177 -9.55 14.92 -2.90
CA PRO A 177 -10.70 14.86 -3.81
C PRO A 177 -10.69 13.58 -4.65
N GLN A 178 -11.87 13.03 -4.93
CA GLN A 178 -12.05 11.90 -5.84
C GLN A 178 -12.72 12.39 -7.14
N LYS A 179 -12.20 11.99 -8.30
CA LYS A 179 -12.88 12.26 -9.57
C LYS A 179 -14.15 11.43 -9.68
N SER A 180 -15.20 11.98 -10.28
CA SER A 180 -16.42 11.20 -10.53
C SER A 180 -16.17 10.12 -11.57
N LEU A 181 -16.76 8.94 -11.32
CA LEU A 181 -16.68 7.82 -12.25
C LEU A 181 -17.58 8.05 -13.45
N LYS A 182 -17.01 7.91 -14.66
CA LYS A 182 -17.80 7.80 -15.88
C LYS A 182 -18.43 6.40 -15.95
N VAL A 183 -19.70 6.35 -16.33
CA VAL A 183 -20.39 5.09 -16.63
C VAL A 183 -19.65 4.38 -17.76
N LEU A 184 -19.47 3.06 -17.63
CA LEU A 184 -18.96 2.20 -18.70
C LEU A 184 -20.09 1.30 -19.19
N ASP A 185 -20.15 1.11 -20.49
CA ASP A 185 -21.10 0.19 -21.12
C ASP A 185 -20.65 -1.27 -20.94
N GLU A 186 -19.34 -1.49 -20.94
CA GLU A 186 -18.69 -2.80 -20.78
C GLU A 186 -18.09 -2.94 -19.37
N SER A 187 -17.71 -4.17 -19.00
CA SER A 187 -17.15 -4.51 -17.68
C SER A 187 -15.66 -4.88 -17.74
N PRO A 188 -14.73 -3.93 -17.93
CA PRO A 188 -13.30 -4.22 -17.82
C PRO A 188 -12.96 -4.83 -16.46
N LEU A 189 -12.27 -5.97 -16.49
CA LEU A 189 -11.78 -6.64 -15.29
C LEU A 189 -10.29 -6.40 -15.10
N LEU A 190 -9.92 -6.07 -13.86
CA LEU A 190 -8.53 -5.96 -13.41
C LEU A 190 -8.22 -7.15 -12.49
N VAL A 191 -7.19 -7.92 -12.82
CA VAL A 191 -6.73 -9.02 -11.98
C VAL A 191 -5.53 -8.56 -11.14
N LEU A 192 -5.58 -8.82 -9.84
CA LEU A 192 -4.51 -8.55 -8.90
C LEU A 192 -4.03 -9.86 -8.27
N ILE A 193 -2.72 -10.07 -8.28
CA ILE A 193 -2.04 -11.24 -7.70
C ILE A 193 -0.79 -10.77 -6.96
N SER A 194 -0.40 -11.41 -5.87
CA SER A 194 0.83 -11.09 -5.13
C SER A 194 1.47 -12.36 -4.59
N GLY A 195 2.76 -12.32 -4.26
CA GLY A 195 3.40 -13.43 -3.54
C GLY A 195 3.48 -14.72 -4.35
N LEU A 196 4.06 -14.65 -5.56
CA LEU A 196 4.31 -15.86 -6.35
C LEU A 196 5.41 -16.71 -5.70
N ASN A 197 6.40 -16.08 -5.05
CA ASN A 197 7.46 -16.72 -4.28
C ASN A 197 8.13 -17.93 -5.00
N GLN A 198 8.51 -17.74 -6.26
CA GLN A 198 8.98 -18.82 -7.17
C GLN A 198 10.18 -19.64 -6.67
N ALA A 199 11.01 -19.13 -5.74
CA ALA A 199 12.12 -19.90 -5.17
C ALA A 199 11.73 -20.74 -3.93
N THR A 200 10.48 -20.67 -3.46
CA THR A 200 10.01 -21.47 -2.31
C THR A 200 9.69 -22.90 -2.74
N GLN A 201 9.90 -23.89 -1.85
CA GLN A 201 9.69 -25.33 -2.12
C GLN A 201 8.22 -25.76 -2.35
N ASN A 202 7.25 -24.85 -2.25
CA ASN A 202 5.85 -25.17 -2.51
C ASN A 202 5.61 -25.26 -4.02
N ASP A 203 5.27 -26.45 -4.52
CA ASP A 203 4.89 -26.61 -5.92
C ASP A 203 3.51 -26.00 -6.18
N ILE A 204 3.51 -24.84 -6.85
CA ILE A 204 2.32 -24.09 -7.28
C ILE A 204 2.18 -24.09 -8.81
N SER A 205 2.92 -24.95 -9.50
CA SER A 205 3.00 -24.98 -10.97
C SER A 205 1.63 -25.26 -11.60
N MET A 206 0.88 -26.22 -11.04
CA MET A 206 -0.46 -26.55 -11.50
C MET A 206 -1.43 -25.37 -11.34
N SER A 207 -1.42 -24.70 -10.19
CA SER A 207 -2.29 -23.53 -9.95
C SER A 207 -1.95 -22.36 -10.86
N MET A 208 -0.67 -22.16 -11.17
CA MET A 208 -0.23 -21.16 -12.15
C MET A 208 -0.66 -21.50 -13.57
N GLU A 209 -0.59 -22.77 -13.95
CA GLU A 209 -1.07 -23.24 -15.23
C GLU A 209 -2.59 -23.07 -15.34
N LEU A 210 -3.36 -23.48 -14.31
CA LEU A 210 -4.81 -23.25 -14.26
C LEU A 210 -5.16 -21.76 -14.36
N PHE A 211 -4.41 -20.89 -13.67
CA PHE A 211 -4.58 -19.45 -13.79
C PHE A 211 -4.32 -18.95 -15.22
N GLN A 212 -3.25 -19.42 -15.88
CA GLN A 212 -2.99 -19.09 -17.29
C GLN A 212 -4.10 -19.59 -18.22
N GLN A 213 -4.55 -20.83 -18.05
CA GLN A 213 -5.63 -21.42 -18.85
C GLN A 213 -6.95 -20.66 -18.66
N TRP A 214 -7.25 -20.22 -17.43
CA TRP A 214 -8.41 -19.36 -17.17
C TRP A 214 -8.29 -18.02 -17.90
N ILE A 215 -7.14 -17.35 -17.84
CA ILE A 215 -6.90 -16.09 -18.57
C ILE A 215 -7.06 -16.29 -20.08
N PHE A 216 -6.63 -17.43 -20.62
CA PHE A 216 -6.79 -17.76 -22.04
C PHE A 216 -8.21 -18.15 -22.42
N GLY A 217 -9.12 -18.32 -21.46
CA GLY A 217 -10.51 -18.72 -21.72
C GLY A 217 -10.69 -20.21 -21.97
N ASN A 218 -9.71 -21.04 -21.59
CA ASN A 218 -9.77 -22.50 -21.76
C ASN A 218 -10.46 -23.22 -20.59
N ILE A 219 -10.81 -22.49 -19.52
CA ILE A 219 -11.53 -23.01 -18.36
C ILE A 219 -12.91 -22.37 -18.32
N ASP A 220 -13.93 -23.19 -18.53
CA ASP A 220 -15.33 -22.82 -18.38
C ASP A 220 -15.76 -22.86 -16.90
N GLY A 221 -16.78 -22.08 -16.55
CA GLY A 221 -17.41 -22.14 -15.22
C GLY A 221 -17.11 -20.96 -14.29
N PHE A 222 -16.19 -20.06 -14.66
CA PHE A 222 -15.98 -18.78 -13.97
C PHE A 222 -16.57 -17.62 -14.78
N GLY A 223 -17.53 -16.90 -14.19
CA GLY A 223 -18.17 -15.75 -14.83
C GLY A 223 -19.18 -16.11 -15.91
N GLN A 224 -20.24 -16.85 -15.54
CA GLN A 224 -21.35 -17.17 -16.46
C GLN A 224 -22.11 -15.93 -16.95
N SER A 225 -22.03 -14.82 -16.21
CA SER A 225 -22.54 -13.53 -16.66
C SER A 225 -21.53 -12.82 -17.56
N ARG A 226 -22.04 -12.08 -18.55
CA ARG A 226 -21.23 -11.30 -19.52
C ARG A 226 -20.18 -10.40 -18.84
N ASP A 227 -20.46 -9.97 -17.62
CA ASP A 227 -19.63 -9.02 -16.88
C ASP A 227 -18.39 -9.62 -16.21
N TRP A 228 -18.33 -10.95 -16.06
CA TRP A 228 -17.26 -11.63 -15.33
C TRP A 228 -16.45 -12.62 -16.20
N SER A 229 -16.60 -12.53 -17.52
CA SER A 229 -15.88 -13.37 -18.47
C SER A 229 -14.36 -13.11 -18.46
N ALA A 230 -13.55 -14.16 -18.66
CA ALA A 230 -12.10 -14.04 -18.84
C ALA A 230 -11.70 -13.14 -20.03
N ALA A 231 -12.54 -13.04 -21.06
CA ALA A 231 -12.34 -12.13 -22.19
C ALA A 231 -12.43 -10.65 -21.79
N SER A 232 -13.12 -10.34 -20.68
CA SER A 232 -13.25 -8.98 -20.15
C SER A 232 -12.03 -8.53 -19.33
N VAL A 233 -11.09 -9.44 -19.03
CA VAL A 233 -9.85 -9.09 -18.31
C VAL A 233 -8.94 -8.27 -19.21
N VAL A 234 -8.65 -7.04 -18.79
CA VAL A 234 -7.87 -6.06 -19.58
C VAL A 234 -6.42 -5.95 -19.12
N ARG A 235 -6.13 -6.24 -17.84
CA ARG A 235 -4.78 -6.11 -17.26
C ARG A 235 -4.62 -6.98 -16.01
N ILE A 236 -3.40 -7.46 -15.80
CA ILE A 236 -2.95 -8.17 -14.59
C ILE A 236 -1.90 -7.32 -13.89
N ILE A 237 -2.02 -7.13 -12.57
CA ILE A 237 -0.99 -6.52 -11.73
C ILE A 237 -0.44 -7.60 -10.78
N ILE A 238 0.86 -7.85 -10.86
CA ILE A 238 1.62 -8.70 -9.94
C ILE A 238 2.26 -7.81 -8.87
N ALA A 239 1.66 -7.78 -7.68
CA ALA A 239 1.98 -6.88 -6.57
C ALA A 239 3.06 -7.46 -5.63
N GLY A 240 4.28 -7.60 -6.16
CA GLY A 240 5.50 -7.92 -5.40
C GLY A 240 5.60 -9.34 -4.84
N ASN A 241 6.80 -9.64 -4.32
CA ASN A 241 7.24 -10.94 -3.81
C ASN A 241 7.08 -12.04 -4.87
N SER A 242 7.64 -11.79 -6.05
CA SER A 242 7.53 -12.73 -7.16
C SER A 242 8.59 -13.83 -7.10
N ILE A 243 9.80 -13.52 -6.60
CA ILE A 243 10.98 -14.42 -6.70
C ILE A 243 11.30 -15.10 -5.37
N LYS A 244 11.26 -14.35 -4.26
CA LYS A 244 11.69 -14.66 -2.86
C LYS A 244 12.57 -15.92 -2.67
N SER A 245 13.89 -15.70 -2.60
CA SER A 245 14.87 -16.53 -1.85
C SER A 245 14.82 -16.13 -0.37
N SER A 246 15.01 -17.06 0.56
CA SER A 246 14.75 -16.85 1.99
C SER A 246 15.62 -15.75 2.63
N CYS A 247 15.10 -15.11 3.68
CA CYS A 247 15.89 -14.35 4.65
C CYS A 247 15.87 -15.08 6.01
N ASP A 248 16.21 -16.37 6.06
CA ASP A 248 16.60 -16.96 7.34
C ASP A 248 18.08 -16.59 7.58
N ILE A 249 18.29 -15.44 8.22
CA ILE A 249 19.62 -14.94 8.64
C ILE A 249 20.35 -15.98 9.55
N ARG A 250 19.64 -16.99 10.05
CA ARG A 250 20.12 -18.03 10.97
C ARG A 250 21.10 -19.06 10.36
N SER A 251 21.30 -19.12 9.04
CA SER A 251 22.16 -20.15 8.39
C SER A 251 23.42 -19.61 7.69
N GLN A 252 23.86 -18.38 7.98
CA GLN A 252 24.85 -17.64 7.19
C GLN A 252 26.33 -18.11 7.26
N LYS A 253 26.65 -19.36 7.60
CA LYS A 253 28.05 -19.84 7.52
C LYS A 253 28.35 -20.90 6.46
N SER A 254 27.37 -21.44 5.72
CA SER A 254 27.67 -22.44 4.65
C SER A 254 26.89 -22.35 3.33
N HIS A 255 25.93 -21.44 3.13
CA HIS A 255 24.97 -21.53 2.00
C HIS A 255 25.00 -20.45 0.90
N ARG A 256 25.95 -19.49 0.92
CA ARG A 256 25.94 -18.35 -0.03
C ARG A 256 25.99 -18.72 -1.53
N LEU A 257 26.50 -19.90 -1.90
CA LEU A 257 26.62 -20.31 -3.31
C LEU A 257 25.30 -20.88 -3.86
N THR A 258 24.51 -21.62 -3.07
CA THR A 258 23.27 -22.26 -3.53
C THR A 258 22.11 -21.26 -3.67
N GLU A 259 22.03 -20.27 -2.77
CA GLU A 259 20.96 -19.24 -2.78
C GLU A 259 20.93 -18.40 -4.07
N THR A 260 22.08 -18.22 -4.72
CA THR A 260 22.17 -17.46 -5.98
C THR A 260 21.63 -18.25 -7.18
N SER A 261 21.77 -19.58 -7.21
CA SER A 261 21.23 -20.41 -8.31
C SER A 261 19.71 -20.46 -8.24
N ASP A 262 19.15 -20.69 -7.05
CA ASP A 262 17.71 -20.79 -6.86
C ASP A 262 17.00 -19.48 -7.21
N ALA A 263 17.58 -18.34 -6.83
CA ALA A 263 17.05 -17.03 -7.21
C ALA A 263 17.08 -16.80 -8.73
N LEU A 264 18.15 -17.24 -9.42
CA LEU A 264 18.25 -17.13 -10.87
C LEU A 264 17.22 -18.02 -11.58
N ASP A 265 17.02 -19.24 -11.11
CA ASP A 265 16.05 -20.15 -11.69
C ASP A 265 14.61 -19.68 -11.42
N ALA A 266 14.34 -19.13 -10.24
CA ALA A 266 13.07 -18.47 -9.93
C ALA A 266 12.78 -17.27 -10.85
N VAL A 267 13.79 -16.45 -11.17
CA VAL A 267 13.67 -15.37 -12.16
C VAL A 267 13.35 -15.92 -13.56
N LYS A 268 14.00 -17.00 -14.00
CA LYS A 268 13.72 -17.63 -15.30
C LYS A 268 12.30 -18.23 -15.35
N SER A 269 11.86 -18.86 -14.28
CA SER A 269 10.49 -19.40 -14.16
C SER A 269 9.46 -18.28 -14.21
N LEU A 270 9.70 -17.20 -13.47
CA LEU A 270 8.86 -15.99 -13.52
C LEU A 270 8.79 -15.38 -14.92
N ASP A 271 9.93 -15.20 -15.59
CA ASP A 271 9.98 -14.65 -16.95
C ASP A 271 9.25 -15.56 -17.95
N THR A 272 9.33 -16.88 -17.78
CA THR A 272 8.60 -17.83 -18.62
C THR A 272 7.09 -17.74 -18.41
N PHE A 273 6.66 -17.65 -17.15
CA PHE A 273 5.26 -17.49 -16.78
C PHE A 273 4.66 -16.17 -17.32
N ILE A 274 5.36 -15.05 -17.12
CA ILE A 274 4.94 -13.74 -17.61
C ILE A 274 4.96 -13.70 -19.15
N SER A 275 5.98 -14.27 -19.79
CA SER A 275 6.03 -14.38 -21.25
C SER A 275 4.84 -15.17 -21.80
N GLY A 276 4.36 -16.19 -21.08
CA GLY A 276 3.11 -16.89 -21.39
C GLY A 276 1.89 -15.94 -21.37
N LEU A 277 1.68 -15.23 -20.26
CA LEU A 277 0.55 -14.30 -20.10
C LEU A 277 0.57 -13.15 -21.11
N THR A 278 1.73 -12.56 -21.34
CA THR A 278 1.89 -11.37 -22.19
C THR A 278 1.58 -11.61 -23.66
N LYS A 279 1.43 -12.87 -24.10
CA LYS A 279 0.89 -13.23 -25.42
C LYS A 279 -0.58 -12.83 -25.58
N SER A 280 -1.35 -12.76 -24.48
CA SER A 280 -2.80 -12.49 -24.51
C SER A 280 -3.19 -11.19 -23.79
N ILE A 281 -2.46 -10.78 -22.74
CA ILE A 281 -2.90 -9.71 -21.84
C ILE A 281 -1.75 -8.81 -21.36
N PHE A 282 -2.06 -7.57 -20.99
CA PHE A 282 -1.12 -6.65 -20.33
C PHE A 282 -0.80 -7.11 -18.91
N VAL A 283 0.49 -7.16 -18.55
CA VAL A 283 1.00 -7.57 -17.24
C VAL A 283 1.92 -6.49 -16.69
N ASP A 284 1.56 -5.95 -15.53
CA ASP A 284 2.36 -5.01 -14.76
C ASP A 284 3.00 -5.74 -13.58
N LEU A 285 4.33 -5.66 -13.49
CA LEU A 285 5.11 -6.33 -12.44
C LEU A 285 5.68 -5.31 -11.46
N MET A 286 5.16 -5.31 -10.23
CA MET A 286 5.68 -4.52 -9.11
C MET A 286 6.74 -5.30 -8.34
N PRO A 287 7.80 -4.65 -7.83
CA PRO A 287 8.73 -5.26 -6.90
C PRO A 287 8.10 -5.39 -5.50
N GLY A 288 8.53 -6.41 -4.75
CA GLY A 288 8.26 -6.58 -3.32
C GLY A 288 9.52 -6.51 -2.46
N GLU A 289 9.41 -6.92 -1.19
CA GLU A 289 10.47 -6.83 -0.18
C GLU A 289 11.69 -7.68 -0.52
N PHE A 290 11.44 -8.86 -1.11
CA PHE A 290 12.46 -9.86 -1.43
C PHE A 290 12.76 -9.97 -2.92
N ASP A 291 12.21 -9.08 -3.72
CA ASP A 291 12.50 -9.03 -5.14
C ASP A 291 13.81 -8.25 -5.40
N PRO A 292 14.52 -8.53 -6.51
CA PRO A 292 15.78 -7.89 -6.89
C PRO A 292 15.58 -6.44 -7.37
N SER A 293 15.19 -5.59 -6.44
CA SER A 293 15.08 -4.13 -6.55
C SER A 293 15.70 -3.48 -5.30
N ASN A 294 15.67 -2.14 -5.21
CA ASN A 294 16.07 -1.46 -3.99
C ASN A 294 15.13 -1.78 -2.82
N HIS A 295 15.72 -1.86 -1.63
CA HIS A 295 14.99 -2.12 -0.39
C HIS A 295 14.21 -0.88 0.10
N MET A 296 14.83 0.30 0.00
CA MET A 296 14.22 1.57 0.43
C MET A 296 13.04 1.96 -0.46
N TRP A 297 12.01 2.54 0.12
CA TRP A 297 10.86 3.07 -0.59
C TRP A 297 11.10 4.46 -1.21
N PRO A 298 10.53 4.75 -2.39
CA PRO A 298 9.83 3.83 -3.29
C PRO A 298 10.78 2.86 -4.00
N GLN A 299 10.37 1.59 -4.10
CA GLN A 299 11.11 0.59 -4.84
C GLN A 299 10.97 0.84 -6.35
N GLN A 300 12.10 0.88 -7.05
CA GLN A 300 12.14 1.12 -8.50
C GLN A 300 11.76 -0.16 -9.26
N ALA A 301 11.35 0.01 -10.52
CA ALA A 301 11.04 -1.11 -11.39
C ALA A 301 12.23 -2.09 -11.49
N MET A 302 11.92 -3.39 -11.54
CA MET A 302 12.92 -4.42 -11.77
C MET A 302 13.52 -4.26 -13.16
N HIS A 303 14.82 -4.52 -13.28
CA HIS A 303 15.53 -4.24 -14.52
C HIS A 303 15.14 -5.24 -15.62
N ASN A 304 14.89 -4.74 -16.83
CA ASN A 304 14.45 -5.56 -17.98
C ASN A 304 15.42 -6.69 -18.36
N CYS A 305 16.72 -6.58 -18.01
CA CYS A 305 17.69 -7.65 -18.24
C CYS A 305 17.33 -8.98 -17.55
N MET A 306 16.50 -8.91 -16.50
CA MET A 306 16.01 -10.08 -15.78
C MET A 306 14.92 -10.84 -16.54
N PHE A 307 14.26 -10.18 -17.50
CA PHE A 307 13.10 -10.71 -18.20
C PHE A 307 13.32 -10.75 -19.71
N PRO A 308 14.32 -11.50 -20.22
CA PRO A 308 14.63 -11.53 -21.65
C PRO A 308 13.48 -12.04 -22.54
N LYS A 309 12.58 -12.90 -22.03
CA LYS A 309 11.42 -13.41 -22.80
C LYS A 309 10.23 -12.44 -22.74
N SER A 310 10.04 -11.73 -21.63
CA SER A 310 8.89 -10.84 -21.43
C SER A 310 9.14 -9.41 -21.89
N SER A 311 10.36 -8.88 -21.69
CA SER A 311 10.73 -7.49 -22.04
C SER A 311 10.51 -7.09 -23.50
N PRO A 312 10.69 -7.97 -24.50
CA PRO A 312 10.37 -7.63 -25.89
C PRO A 312 8.87 -7.41 -26.16
N SER A 313 7.99 -7.92 -25.29
CA SER A 313 6.55 -7.78 -25.43
C SER A 313 6.08 -6.39 -24.99
N LYS A 314 5.28 -5.72 -25.84
CA LYS A 314 4.61 -4.45 -25.49
C LYS A 314 3.59 -4.60 -24.37
N ASN A 315 3.17 -5.83 -24.11
CA ASN A 315 2.20 -6.15 -23.06
C ASN A 315 2.86 -6.33 -21.69
N PHE A 316 4.19 -6.30 -21.60
CA PHE A 316 4.91 -6.39 -20.34
C PHE A 316 5.38 -5.01 -19.88
N GLN A 317 5.20 -4.71 -18.60
CA GLN A 317 5.72 -3.50 -17.97
C GLN A 317 6.20 -3.80 -16.55
N SER A 318 7.45 -3.48 -16.23
CA SER A 318 7.87 -3.40 -14.82
C SER A 318 7.61 -2.00 -14.28
N VAL A 319 7.04 -1.91 -13.08
CA VAL A 319 6.58 -0.66 -12.46
C VAL A 319 7.16 -0.50 -11.05
N THR A 320 6.95 0.65 -10.42
CA THR A 320 7.43 0.95 -9.07
C THR A 320 6.56 0.30 -7.98
N ASN A 321 7.06 0.28 -6.75
CA ASN A 321 6.24 0.10 -5.54
C ASN A 321 6.44 1.31 -4.61
N PRO A 322 5.38 2.10 -4.29
CA PRO A 322 3.98 1.93 -4.70
C PRO A 322 3.73 2.08 -6.20
N TYR A 323 2.55 1.65 -6.63
CA TYR A 323 2.07 1.77 -8.00
C TYR A 323 0.73 2.52 -8.06
N ILE A 324 0.63 3.41 -9.04
CA ILE A 324 -0.52 4.24 -9.38
C ILE A 324 -0.66 4.26 -10.90
N CYS A 325 -1.87 3.98 -11.37
CA CYS A 325 -2.26 4.10 -12.77
C CYS A 325 -3.73 4.50 -12.89
N LYS A 326 -4.18 4.76 -14.12
CA LYS A 326 -5.60 4.78 -14.47
C LYS A 326 -5.91 3.69 -15.48
N ILE A 327 -7.01 2.98 -15.25
CA ILE A 327 -7.52 1.93 -16.14
C ILE A 327 -9.00 2.22 -16.38
N ALA A 328 -9.41 2.38 -17.65
CA ALA A 328 -10.75 2.79 -18.02
C ALA A 328 -11.22 4.06 -17.26
N ASP A 329 -10.36 5.07 -17.12
CA ASP A 329 -10.58 6.30 -16.34
C ASP A 329 -10.73 6.12 -14.80
N ARG A 330 -10.50 4.91 -14.26
CA ARG A 330 -10.50 4.66 -12.81
C ARG A 330 -9.10 4.82 -12.27
N PHE A 331 -8.94 5.69 -11.29
CA PHE A 331 -7.71 5.82 -10.51
C PHE A 331 -7.48 4.58 -9.62
N VAL A 332 -6.40 3.84 -9.89
CA VAL A 332 -5.99 2.63 -9.18
C VAL A 332 -4.66 2.90 -8.50
N MET A 333 -4.57 2.59 -7.21
CA MET A 333 -3.36 2.74 -6.40
C MET A 333 -3.13 1.46 -5.61
N GLY A 334 -1.88 1.13 -5.33
CA GLY A 334 -1.58 0.07 -4.38
C GLY A 334 -0.11 -0.13 -4.10
N SER A 335 0.16 -1.07 -3.22
CA SER A 335 1.50 -1.42 -2.77
C SER A 335 1.69 -2.93 -2.68
N SER A 336 2.94 -3.35 -2.55
CA SER A 336 3.29 -4.76 -2.28
C SER A 336 3.12 -5.16 -0.81
N GLY A 337 2.52 -4.30 0.03
CA GLY A 337 2.07 -4.64 1.39
C GLY A 337 3.00 -4.29 2.55
N GLN A 338 4.26 -3.89 2.30
CA GLN A 338 5.23 -3.66 3.38
C GLN A 338 4.79 -2.55 4.36
N ASN A 339 4.18 -1.48 3.86
CA ASN A 339 3.60 -0.41 4.67
C ASN A 339 2.49 -0.91 5.62
N ILE A 340 1.65 -1.84 5.16
CA ILE A 340 0.55 -2.41 5.95
C ILE A 340 1.09 -3.32 7.05
N HIS A 341 2.06 -4.17 6.71
CA HIS A 341 2.77 -5.01 7.68
C HIS A 341 3.50 -4.18 8.73
N ASP A 342 4.15 -3.08 8.32
CA ASP A 342 4.86 -2.19 9.22
C ASP A 342 3.91 -1.51 10.21
N ILE A 343 2.75 -1.01 9.76
CA ILE A 343 1.71 -0.45 10.65
C ILE A 343 1.28 -1.48 11.71
N GLY A 344 1.07 -2.74 11.31
CA GLY A 344 0.70 -3.81 12.25
C GLY A 344 1.76 -4.08 13.32
N ARG A 345 3.05 -3.88 13.02
CA ARG A 345 4.14 -4.08 14.01
C ARG A 345 4.18 -2.98 15.08
N TYR A 346 3.74 -1.75 14.76
CA TYR A 346 3.88 -0.57 15.61
C TYR A 346 2.54 0.01 16.12
N SER A 347 1.43 -0.67 15.86
CA SER A 347 0.08 -0.31 16.34
C SER A 347 -0.70 -1.57 16.74
N ASN A 348 -1.83 -1.38 17.41
CA ASN A 348 -2.80 -2.45 17.66
C ASN A 348 -3.76 -2.63 16.47
N ILE A 349 -3.44 -2.08 15.29
CA ILE A 349 -4.17 -2.34 14.05
C ILE A 349 -3.67 -3.67 13.47
N MET A 350 -4.19 -4.77 14.01
CA MET A 350 -3.75 -6.13 13.67
C MET A 350 -4.24 -6.60 12.30
N ASN A 351 -5.38 -6.10 11.86
CA ASN A 351 -6.04 -6.52 10.63
C ASN A 351 -5.51 -5.70 9.43
N PRO A 352 -4.97 -6.33 8.37
CA PRO A 352 -4.45 -5.62 7.20
C PRO A 352 -5.47 -4.71 6.51
N MET A 353 -6.75 -5.07 6.49
CA MET A 353 -7.81 -4.21 5.92
C MET A 353 -7.96 -2.91 6.71
N ASP A 354 -7.91 -2.98 8.04
CA ASP A 354 -8.01 -1.80 8.89
C ASP A 354 -6.79 -0.90 8.76
N ALA A 355 -5.60 -1.48 8.61
CA ALA A 355 -4.37 -0.73 8.34
C ALA A 355 -4.41 -0.08 6.94
N LEU A 356 -4.89 -0.78 5.91
CA LEU A 356 -5.07 -0.22 4.56
C LEU A 356 -6.05 0.96 4.59
N LYS A 357 -7.19 0.80 5.27
CA LYS A 357 -8.17 1.86 5.51
C LYS A 357 -7.58 3.02 6.29
N ALA A 358 -6.76 2.76 7.29
CA ALA A 358 -6.09 3.78 8.08
C ALA A 358 -5.15 4.64 7.22
N THR A 359 -4.37 4.04 6.31
CA THR A 359 -3.51 4.82 5.38
C THR A 359 -4.31 5.79 4.50
N LEU A 360 -5.53 5.40 4.09
CA LEU A 360 -6.44 6.28 3.35
C LEU A 360 -6.97 7.41 4.25
N LYS A 361 -7.34 7.11 5.49
CA LYS A 361 -7.79 8.10 6.49
C LYS A 361 -6.71 9.11 6.86
N TRP A 362 -5.46 8.66 6.97
CA TRP A 362 -4.32 9.53 7.22
C TRP A 362 -3.84 10.28 5.97
N SER A 363 -4.41 9.96 4.80
CA SER A 363 -4.01 10.49 3.50
C SER A 363 -2.52 10.27 3.19
N HIS A 364 -1.97 9.15 3.62
CA HIS A 364 -0.54 8.85 3.53
C HIS A 364 -0.29 7.36 3.37
N ILE A 365 0.37 6.95 2.28
CA ILE A 365 0.60 5.54 1.92
C ILE A 365 1.50 4.84 2.94
N ALA A 366 2.55 5.52 3.43
CA ALA A 366 3.57 4.95 4.31
C ALA A 366 3.96 5.93 5.43
N PRO A 367 3.07 6.23 6.40
CA PRO A 367 3.31 7.26 7.42
C PRO A 367 4.55 6.96 8.27
N THR A 368 4.82 5.67 8.49
CA THR A 368 5.95 5.16 9.28
C THR A 368 7.31 5.33 8.59
N SER A 369 7.34 5.76 7.33
CA SER A 369 8.59 6.14 6.66
C SER A 369 8.99 7.56 7.04
N PRO A 370 10.29 7.84 7.30
CA PRO A 370 11.45 6.92 7.28
C PRO A 370 11.72 6.14 8.57
N ASP A 371 10.97 6.40 9.65
CA ASP A 371 11.27 5.95 11.02
C ASP A 371 11.44 4.43 11.16
N THR A 372 10.50 3.64 10.60
CA THR A 372 10.54 2.16 10.69
C THR A 372 10.53 1.50 9.31
N LEU A 373 9.78 2.05 8.35
CA LEU A 373 9.85 1.62 6.96
C LEU A 373 10.90 2.45 6.20
N PRO A 374 12.03 1.87 5.75
CA PRO A 374 13.10 2.62 5.13
C PRO A 374 12.64 3.31 3.83
N CYS A 375 12.92 4.60 3.69
CA CYS A 375 12.63 5.34 2.46
C CYS A 375 13.79 6.25 2.05
N TYR A 376 13.80 6.66 0.79
CA TYR A 376 14.75 7.64 0.27
C TYR A 376 14.58 9.00 0.99
N PRO A 377 15.66 9.70 1.36
CA PRO A 377 15.59 10.98 2.09
C PRO A 377 15.13 12.13 1.17
N TYR A 378 13.84 12.16 0.85
CA TYR A 378 13.22 13.24 0.10
C TYR A 378 13.33 14.56 0.87
N TYR A 379 13.73 15.62 0.17
CA TYR A 379 13.87 16.95 0.76
C TYR A 379 12.93 18.02 0.17
N ASP A 380 12.40 17.80 -1.04
CA ASP A 380 11.52 18.76 -1.72
C ASP A 380 10.02 18.47 -1.50
N LYS A 381 9.61 17.21 -1.70
CA LYS A 381 8.22 16.76 -1.57
C LYS A 381 8.18 15.33 -1.06
N ASP A 382 7.25 15.05 -0.14
CA ASP A 382 6.93 13.68 0.27
C ASP A 382 6.01 13.02 -0.80
N PRO A 383 6.47 11.98 -1.52
CA PRO A 383 5.67 11.34 -2.56
C PRO A 383 4.56 10.45 -2.00
N PHE A 384 4.59 10.10 -0.71
CA PHE A 384 3.66 9.16 -0.10
C PHE A 384 2.34 9.79 0.34
N ILE A 385 2.22 11.12 0.28
CA ILE A 385 0.95 11.82 0.48
C ILE A 385 -0.04 11.44 -0.64
N ILE A 386 -1.28 11.16 -0.23
CA ILE A 386 -2.40 10.82 -1.11
C ILE A 386 -3.13 12.12 -1.48
N ASP A 387 -2.74 12.70 -2.62
CA ASP A 387 -3.31 13.97 -3.13
C ASP A 387 -4.71 13.78 -3.77
N GLU A 388 -4.98 12.62 -4.37
CA GLU A 388 -6.25 12.27 -5.03
C GLU A 388 -6.72 10.91 -4.48
N CYS A 389 -8.00 10.81 -4.10
CA CYS A 389 -8.54 9.57 -3.53
C CYS A 389 -8.71 8.51 -4.64
N PRO A 390 -8.12 7.30 -4.48
CA PRO A 390 -8.26 6.21 -5.45
C PRO A 390 -9.68 5.64 -5.52
N HIS A 391 -10.05 5.05 -6.64
CA HIS A 391 -11.28 4.26 -6.76
C HIS A 391 -11.04 2.81 -6.37
N VAL A 392 -9.83 2.31 -6.61
CA VAL A 392 -9.36 0.99 -6.19
C VAL A 392 -8.04 1.19 -5.45
N TYR A 393 -7.97 0.71 -4.22
CA TYR A 393 -6.76 0.77 -3.39
C TYR A 393 -6.42 -0.61 -2.85
N PHE A 394 -5.22 -1.10 -3.14
CA PHE A 394 -4.83 -2.46 -2.78
C PHE A 394 -3.51 -2.57 -2.01
N ALA A 395 -3.38 -3.64 -1.24
CA ALA A 395 -2.13 -4.10 -0.64
C ALA A 395 -1.92 -5.58 -0.95
N GLY A 396 -0.74 -5.90 -1.49
CA GLY A 396 -0.31 -7.27 -1.74
C GLY A 396 0.23 -7.97 -0.49
N ASN A 397 0.51 -9.26 -0.63
CA ASN A 397 1.28 -10.07 0.32
C ASN A 397 0.71 -10.10 1.75
N VAL A 398 -0.61 -10.02 1.91
CA VAL A 398 -1.26 -10.22 3.22
C VAL A 398 -1.53 -11.70 3.49
N ALA A 399 -1.98 -12.04 4.70
CA ALA A 399 -2.27 -13.42 5.07
C ALA A 399 -3.57 -13.98 4.43
N GLU A 400 -4.62 -13.16 4.33
CA GLU A 400 -5.94 -13.59 3.87
C GLU A 400 -6.54 -12.58 2.88
N PHE A 401 -7.36 -13.08 1.95
CA PHE A 401 -8.11 -12.20 1.05
C PHE A 401 -9.21 -11.45 1.81
N GLN A 402 -9.24 -10.13 1.65
CA GLN A 402 -10.29 -9.26 2.18
C GLN A 402 -10.60 -8.15 1.19
N THR A 403 -11.86 -7.72 1.13
CA THR A 403 -12.28 -6.59 0.30
C THR A 403 -13.41 -5.81 0.97
N GLU A 404 -13.38 -4.49 0.86
CA GLU A 404 -14.41 -3.60 1.42
C GLU A 404 -14.66 -2.43 0.46
N LEU A 405 -15.92 -1.98 0.34
CA LEU A 405 -16.21 -0.70 -0.29
C LEU A 405 -16.26 0.37 0.80
N TYR A 406 -15.20 1.15 0.91
CA TYR A 406 -15.11 2.23 1.89
C TYR A 406 -15.77 3.49 1.35
N GLU A 407 -16.69 4.06 2.13
CA GLU A 407 -17.26 5.38 1.89
C GLU A 407 -16.64 6.37 2.89
N GLY A 408 -15.83 7.30 2.39
CA GLY A 408 -15.18 8.33 3.20
C GLY A 408 -16.12 9.46 3.60
N GLY A 409 -15.68 10.31 4.54
CA GLY A 409 -16.51 11.40 5.09
C GLY A 409 -17.05 12.42 4.06
N SER A 410 -16.40 12.54 2.89
CA SER A 410 -16.83 13.41 1.79
C SER A 410 -17.71 12.70 0.73
N GLY A 411 -18.14 11.46 0.98
CA GLY A 411 -18.92 10.64 0.04
C GLY A 411 -18.09 9.93 -1.04
N ASN A 412 -16.75 10.04 -0.98
CA ASN A 412 -15.83 9.33 -1.86
C ASN A 412 -15.95 7.81 -1.63
N LYS A 413 -15.97 7.02 -2.71
CA LYS A 413 -16.09 5.55 -2.63
C LYS A 413 -14.82 4.88 -3.15
N THR A 414 -14.16 4.11 -2.30
CA THR A 414 -12.93 3.39 -2.63
C THR A 414 -13.10 1.91 -2.38
N ARG A 415 -12.84 1.07 -3.39
CA ARG A 415 -12.71 -0.37 -3.22
C ARG A 415 -11.35 -0.69 -2.60
N LEU A 416 -11.33 -1.11 -1.35
CA LEU A 416 -10.15 -1.60 -0.64
C LEU A 416 -9.98 -3.10 -0.89
N ILE A 417 -8.74 -3.54 -1.15
CA ILE A 417 -8.43 -4.94 -1.48
C ILE A 417 -7.13 -5.37 -0.82
N CYS A 418 -7.19 -6.38 0.04
CA CYS A 418 -6.03 -7.07 0.59
C CYS A 418 -5.85 -8.39 -0.16
N ILE A 419 -4.72 -8.52 -0.88
CA ILE A 419 -4.44 -9.66 -1.75
C ILE A 419 -3.48 -10.60 -1.01
N PRO A 420 -3.84 -11.88 -0.83
CA PRO A 420 -2.98 -12.81 -0.13
C PRO A 420 -1.79 -13.25 -0.99
N SER A 421 -0.81 -13.90 -0.36
CA SER A 421 0.25 -14.60 -1.07
C SER A 421 -0.32 -15.76 -1.90
N PHE A 422 -0.12 -15.71 -3.23
CA PHE A 422 -0.57 -16.76 -4.15
C PHE A 422 0.11 -18.09 -3.86
N SER A 423 1.38 -18.08 -3.43
CA SER A 423 2.12 -19.31 -3.09
C SER A 423 1.51 -20.08 -1.91
N GLU A 424 0.71 -19.43 -1.07
CA GLU A 424 0.07 -20.02 0.11
C GLU A 424 -1.42 -20.28 -0.11
N LYS A 425 -2.11 -19.32 -0.75
CA LYS A 425 -3.57 -19.34 -0.90
C LYS A 425 -4.04 -19.72 -2.29
N GLN A 426 -3.21 -19.53 -3.32
CA GLN A 426 -3.55 -19.74 -4.75
C GLN A 426 -4.80 -18.97 -5.15
N ILE A 427 -4.92 -17.74 -4.63
CA ILE A 427 -6.05 -16.84 -4.84
C ILE A 427 -5.59 -15.61 -5.61
N VAL A 428 -6.40 -15.17 -6.57
CA VAL A 428 -6.30 -13.86 -7.21
C VAL A 428 -7.54 -13.03 -6.90
N ALA A 429 -7.40 -11.70 -6.90
CA ALA A 429 -8.51 -10.77 -6.81
C ALA A 429 -8.90 -10.29 -8.21
N VAL A 430 -10.18 -10.28 -8.54
CA VAL A 430 -10.71 -9.79 -9.82
C VAL A 430 -11.65 -8.64 -9.53
N VAL A 431 -11.32 -7.46 -10.06
CA VAL A 431 -12.07 -6.22 -9.84
C VAL A 431 -12.81 -5.85 -11.11
N ASN A 432 -14.13 -5.75 -11.02
CA ASN A 432 -14.94 -5.19 -12.08
C ASN A 432 -14.85 -3.66 -12.03
N LEU A 433 -14.20 -3.04 -13.02
CA LEU A 433 -13.98 -1.59 -13.02
C LEU A 433 -15.27 -0.80 -13.32
N ARG A 434 -16.33 -1.45 -13.82
CA ARG A 434 -17.64 -0.80 -13.99
C ARG A 434 -18.37 -0.66 -12.65
N THR A 435 -18.44 -1.72 -11.85
CA THR A 435 -19.20 -1.75 -10.58
C THR A 435 -18.36 -1.51 -9.34
N LEU A 436 -17.03 -1.58 -9.45
CA LEU A 436 -16.06 -1.66 -8.35
C LEU A 436 -16.26 -2.88 -7.44
N GLU A 437 -17.00 -3.90 -7.87
CA GLU A 437 -17.08 -5.17 -7.15
C GLU A 437 -15.77 -5.95 -7.30
N CYS A 438 -15.41 -6.68 -6.26
CA CYS A 438 -14.19 -7.48 -6.23
C CYS A 438 -14.54 -8.90 -5.80
N GLU A 439 -14.19 -9.86 -6.64
CA GLU A 439 -14.34 -11.29 -6.35
C GLU A 439 -12.98 -11.96 -6.22
N LYS A 440 -12.93 -13.09 -5.52
CA LYS A 440 -11.74 -13.93 -5.44
C LYS A 440 -11.90 -15.14 -6.35
N ILE A 441 -10.85 -15.54 -7.04
CA ILE A 441 -10.78 -16.82 -7.75
C ILE A 441 -9.67 -17.66 -7.12
N CYS A 442 -9.97 -18.93 -6.82
CA CYS A 442 -9.07 -19.87 -6.15
C CYS A 442 -8.72 -21.02 -7.11
N PHE A 443 -7.43 -21.37 -7.19
CA PHE A 443 -6.88 -22.37 -8.12
C PHE A 443 -6.28 -23.58 -7.38
N LYS A 444 -6.96 -24.01 -6.31
CA LYS A 444 -6.58 -25.18 -5.48
C LYS A 444 -7.14 -26.47 -6.03
#